data_AF-A0A7X8YWG5-F1
#
_entry.id   AF-A0A7X8YWG5-F1
#
_cell.length_a   1.000
_cell.length_b   1.000
_cell.length_c   1.000
_cell.angle_alpha   90.00
_cell.angle_beta   90.00
_cell.angle_gamma   90.00
#
_symmetry.space_group_name_H-M   'P 1'
#
loop_
_entity.id
_entity.type
_entity.pdbx_description
1 polymer ?
#
loop_
_entity_poly.entity_id
_entity_poly.type
_entity_poly.pdbx_seq_one_letter_code
_entity_poly.pdbx_strand_id
1 'polypeptide(L)'
;MALMDLIEYVDERGTEMTHRIPEQGSGEFKMGSQLIVRESQWAVFFRDGKAYDVFDTGRHTLSTQNVPLLTSAITTPMWGDTPFRSEVFYVSKRVFTDLKWGTVEPILFRDAEFRMIRLRSNGIYSFQISDPKLFVVKIVGTRGIYTNMQIEDFLRGVIVGRLADLLGESLDSVLDLPRYFDELGAGLKARMKDDFAQYGLVIVDFVINAISPPEDVQKRIDERSGMEAVGGMDRYFQYKAAQAIGDLAKNQGVAGDGTSDIGTAATAGLGLGAGAGLGMMIPGMLQQAVAGGARPKIRCPNCGEDVAYGSNFCPNCGTNLAATVTCPECRATLPAASKFCPNCGHDMSIPPGGATGEIGEQPEETPATPRNEGGDEQPEG
;
A
#
# COMPACT_ATOMS: atom_id res chain seq x y z
N MET A 1 -59.85 -12.32 3.38
CA MET A 1 -58.84 -11.92 2.39
C MET A 1 -58.49 -10.47 2.65
N ALA A 2 -57.22 -10.11 2.84
CA ALA A 2 -56.84 -8.71 3.06
C ALA A 2 -57.22 -7.87 1.83
N LEU A 3 -57.88 -6.73 2.06
CA LEU A 3 -58.36 -5.83 0.99
C LEU A 3 -57.22 -4.97 0.39
N MET A 4 -56.09 -4.89 1.08
CA MET A 4 -54.92 -4.07 0.76
C MET A 4 -53.67 -4.85 1.13
N ASP A 5 -52.60 -4.67 0.36
CA ASP A 5 -51.29 -5.26 0.66
C ASP A 5 -50.39 -4.19 1.30
N LEU A 6 -49.57 -4.61 2.26
CA LEU A 6 -48.49 -3.80 2.83
C LEU A 6 -47.19 -4.23 2.16
N ILE A 7 -46.57 -3.31 1.43
CA ILE A 7 -45.32 -3.54 0.71
C ILE A 7 -44.24 -2.77 1.47
N GLU A 8 -43.36 -3.49 2.13
CA GLU A 8 -42.20 -2.94 2.83
C GLU A 8 -41.03 -3.91 2.74
N TYR A 9 -39.82 -3.36 2.80
CA TYR A 9 -38.59 -4.14 2.84
C TYR A 9 -37.55 -3.48 3.75
N VAL A 10 -36.77 -4.31 4.43
CA VAL A 10 -35.63 -3.93 5.27
C VAL A 10 -34.46 -4.83 4.91
N ASP A 11 -33.35 -4.23 4.51
CA ASP A 11 -32.08 -4.95 4.39
C ASP A 11 -31.46 -5.10 5.78
N GLU A 12 -31.50 -6.33 6.32
CA GLU A 12 -30.91 -6.67 7.61
C GLU A 12 -29.37 -6.80 7.56
N ARG A 13 -28.80 -7.04 6.37
CA ARG A 13 -27.36 -7.33 6.18
C ARG A 13 -26.57 -6.11 5.72
N GLY A 14 -27.23 -5.13 5.12
CA GLY A 14 -26.62 -3.89 4.62
C GLY A 14 -25.79 -4.09 3.35
N THR A 15 -25.95 -5.22 2.66
CA THR A 15 -25.18 -5.58 1.45
C THR A 15 -26.01 -5.56 0.18
N GLU A 16 -27.33 -5.42 0.28
CA GLU A 16 -28.21 -5.39 -0.89
C GLU A 16 -28.24 -3.98 -1.50
N MET A 17 -27.93 -3.91 -2.79
CA MET A 17 -28.10 -2.68 -3.57
C MET A 17 -29.56 -2.50 -3.97
N THR A 18 -30.20 -3.62 -4.32
CA THR A 18 -31.61 -3.63 -4.69
C THR A 18 -32.31 -4.89 -4.19
N HIS A 19 -33.59 -4.74 -3.88
CA HIS A 19 -34.47 -5.84 -3.50
C HIS A 19 -35.78 -5.75 -4.28
N ARG A 20 -36.24 -6.86 -4.83
CA ARG A 20 -37.43 -6.92 -5.70
C ARG A 20 -38.59 -7.57 -4.98
N ILE A 21 -39.76 -6.93 -5.01
CA ILE A 21 -41.03 -7.48 -4.55
C ILE A 21 -42.01 -7.56 -5.73
N PRO A 22 -42.63 -8.73 -5.99
CA PRO A 22 -42.32 -10.03 -5.38
C PRO A 22 -40.94 -10.57 -5.82
N GLU A 23 -40.33 -11.42 -5.00
CA GLU A 23 -38.97 -11.95 -5.24
C GLU A 23 -38.86 -12.71 -6.57
N GLN A 24 -39.93 -13.40 -6.98
CA GLN A 24 -39.99 -14.19 -8.21
C GLN A 24 -41.22 -13.86 -9.04
N GLY A 25 -41.04 -13.81 -10.37
CA GLY A 25 -42.12 -13.50 -11.31
C GLY A 25 -42.71 -12.11 -11.06
N SER A 26 -43.80 -11.79 -11.74
CA SER A 26 -44.53 -10.54 -11.47
C SER A 26 -45.67 -10.77 -10.47
N GLY A 27 -45.98 -9.76 -9.66
CA GLY A 27 -47.10 -9.80 -8.73
C GLY A 27 -48.30 -9.01 -9.22
N GLU A 28 -49.38 -9.05 -8.46
CA GLU A 28 -50.52 -8.15 -8.61
C GLU A 28 -50.70 -7.44 -7.28
N PHE A 29 -50.29 -6.17 -7.21
CA PHE A 29 -50.54 -5.35 -6.03
C PHE A 29 -51.96 -4.80 -6.08
N LYS A 30 -52.72 -4.99 -5.01
CA LYS A 30 -54.09 -4.47 -4.93
C LYS A 30 -54.12 -2.95 -4.97
N MET A 31 -55.19 -2.40 -5.52
CA MET A 31 -55.44 -0.96 -5.47
C MET A 31 -55.61 -0.50 -4.01
N GLY A 32 -54.93 0.58 -3.64
CA GLY A 32 -54.93 1.10 -2.27
C GLY A 32 -53.88 0.47 -1.35
N SER A 33 -53.07 -0.47 -1.87
CA SER A 33 -51.92 -1.02 -1.14
C SER A 33 -50.97 0.07 -0.66
N GLN A 34 -50.40 -0.15 0.51
CA GLN A 34 -49.49 0.79 1.16
C GLN A 34 -48.05 0.40 0.86
N LEU A 35 -47.31 1.29 0.22
CA LEU A 35 -45.88 1.19 -0.01
C LEU A 35 -45.14 2.00 1.06
N ILE A 36 -44.32 1.33 1.88
CA ILE A 36 -43.52 1.99 2.92
C ILE A 36 -42.06 2.03 2.46
N VAL A 37 -41.56 3.25 2.26
CA VAL A 37 -40.18 3.53 1.88
C VAL A 37 -39.45 4.14 3.07
N ARG A 38 -38.30 3.57 3.43
CA ARG A 38 -37.47 4.04 4.55
C ARG A 38 -36.50 5.13 4.10
N GLU A 39 -35.87 5.82 5.05
CA GLU A 39 -34.91 6.91 4.78
C GLU A 39 -33.74 6.46 3.90
N SER A 40 -33.27 5.24 4.11
CA SER A 40 -32.11 4.68 3.42
C SER A 40 -32.41 4.04 2.06
N GLN A 41 -33.63 4.15 1.53
CA GLN A 41 -33.99 3.54 0.24
C GLN A 41 -34.95 4.39 -0.58
N TRP A 42 -34.95 4.16 -1.90
CA TRP A 42 -36.03 4.52 -2.82
C TRP A 42 -36.85 3.28 -3.14
N ALA A 43 -38.06 3.46 -3.67
CA ALA A 43 -38.83 2.38 -4.29
C ALA A 43 -39.19 2.74 -5.74
N VAL A 44 -38.75 1.92 -6.68
CA VAL A 44 -39.07 2.07 -8.10
C VAL A 44 -40.22 1.14 -8.46
N PHE A 45 -41.34 1.71 -8.89
CA PHE A 45 -42.51 0.93 -9.27
C PHE A 45 -42.51 0.63 -10.77
N PHE A 46 -42.61 -0.65 -11.06
CA PHE A 46 -42.75 -1.19 -12.40
C PHE A 46 -44.14 -1.76 -12.60
N ARG A 47 -44.67 -1.55 -13.80
CA ARG A 47 -45.90 -2.19 -14.25
C ARG A 47 -45.78 -2.56 -15.72
N ASP A 48 -46.23 -3.75 -16.07
CA ASP A 48 -46.20 -4.26 -17.46
C ASP A 48 -44.80 -4.09 -18.11
N GLY A 49 -43.74 -4.27 -17.31
CA GLY A 49 -42.34 -4.14 -17.73
C GLY A 49 -41.81 -2.71 -17.90
N LYS A 50 -42.59 -1.67 -17.59
CA LYS A 50 -42.16 -0.26 -17.65
C LYS A 50 -41.96 0.32 -16.26
N ALA A 51 -40.86 1.05 -16.06
CA ALA A 51 -40.61 1.85 -14.86
C ALA A 51 -41.47 3.12 -14.89
N TYR A 52 -42.44 3.23 -13.97
CA TYR A 52 -43.32 4.39 -13.88
C TYR A 52 -42.69 5.45 -12.99
N ASP A 53 -42.72 5.23 -11.69
CA ASP A 53 -42.42 6.24 -10.68
C ASP A 53 -41.36 5.79 -9.68
N VAL A 54 -40.69 6.76 -9.08
CA VAL A 54 -39.70 6.59 -8.01
C VAL A 54 -40.25 7.24 -6.75
N PHE A 55 -40.56 6.43 -5.76
CA PHE A 55 -41.04 6.89 -4.46
C PHE A 55 -39.85 7.15 -3.53
N ASP A 56 -39.81 8.35 -2.97
CA ASP A 56 -38.89 8.71 -1.88
C ASP A 56 -39.43 8.20 -0.53
N THR A 57 -38.74 8.50 0.56
CA THR A 57 -39.04 8.08 1.92
C THR A 57 -40.44 8.50 2.36
N GLY A 58 -41.14 7.60 3.04
CA GLY A 58 -42.47 7.82 3.59
C GLY A 58 -43.43 6.70 3.26
N ARG A 59 -44.68 6.91 3.65
CA ARG A 59 -45.79 6.02 3.32
C ARG A 59 -46.50 6.54 2.08
N HIS A 60 -46.58 5.71 1.06
CA HIS A 60 -47.23 6.01 -0.21
C HIS A 60 -48.41 5.07 -0.42
N THR A 61 -49.54 5.60 -0.84
CA THR A 61 -50.68 4.77 -1.25
C THR A 61 -50.59 4.55 -2.75
N LEU A 62 -50.51 3.28 -3.17
CA LEU A 62 -50.59 2.88 -4.57
C LEU A 62 -52.03 3.06 -5.04
N SER A 63 -52.32 4.25 -5.53
CA SER A 63 -53.59 4.62 -6.15
C SER A 63 -53.33 5.09 -7.57
N THR A 64 -54.31 4.88 -8.45
CA THR A 64 -54.28 5.34 -9.85
C THR A 64 -54.09 6.84 -10.01
N GLN A 65 -54.32 7.63 -8.96
CA GLN A 65 -54.11 9.07 -8.95
C GLN A 65 -52.66 9.50 -8.68
N ASN A 66 -51.87 8.68 -7.97
CA ASN A 66 -50.51 9.05 -7.57
C ASN A 66 -49.43 8.72 -8.62
N VAL A 67 -49.81 8.19 -9.79
CA VAL A 67 -48.89 7.95 -10.92
C VAL A 67 -49.28 8.91 -12.05
N PRO A 68 -48.54 10.02 -12.26
CA PRO A 68 -48.95 11.15 -13.11
C PRO A 68 -49.25 10.84 -14.59
N LEU A 69 -48.92 9.64 -15.07
CA LEU A 69 -49.13 9.19 -16.45
C LEU A 69 -50.37 8.30 -16.68
N LEU A 70 -51.17 8.00 -15.66
CA LEU A 70 -52.25 6.98 -15.73
C LEU A 70 -53.66 7.49 -16.08
N THR A 71 -53.84 8.72 -16.57
CA THR A 71 -55.19 9.26 -16.83
C THR A 71 -55.89 8.69 -18.07
N SER A 72 -55.22 7.97 -18.98
CA SER A 72 -55.81 7.58 -20.27
C SER A 72 -56.26 6.12 -20.41
N ALA A 73 -55.95 5.22 -19.47
CA ALA A 73 -56.14 3.77 -19.66
C ALA A 73 -57.21 3.10 -18.77
N ILE A 74 -57.95 3.85 -17.95
CA ILE A 74 -58.84 3.28 -16.91
C ILE A 74 -60.29 3.74 -17.15
N THR A 75 -60.96 3.15 -18.13
CA THR A 75 -62.43 3.20 -18.23
C THR A 75 -63.08 1.88 -18.64
N THR A 76 -62.43 0.73 -18.40
CA THR A 76 -63.07 -0.58 -18.64
C THR A 76 -63.30 -1.31 -17.32
N PRO A 77 -64.56 -1.57 -16.92
CA PRO A 77 -64.88 -2.22 -15.66
C PRO A 77 -64.76 -3.74 -15.81
N MET A 78 -63.60 -4.31 -15.53
CA MET A 78 -63.42 -5.75 -15.39
C MET A 78 -63.26 -6.12 -13.91
N TRP A 79 -64.22 -6.89 -13.43
CA TRP A 79 -64.30 -7.44 -12.09
C TRP A 79 -63.40 -8.68 -11.99
N GLY A 80 -62.56 -8.76 -10.97
CA GLY A 80 -61.90 -10.01 -10.59
C GLY A 80 -60.41 -9.84 -10.35
N ASP A 81 -59.63 -9.75 -11.43
CA ASP A 81 -58.17 -9.65 -11.37
C ASP A 81 -57.71 -8.56 -12.34
N THR A 82 -56.82 -7.69 -11.87
CA THR A 82 -56.27 -6.66 -12.75
C THR A 82 -55.23 -7.33 -13.65
N PRO A 83 -55.31 -7.22 -14.99
CA PRO A 83 -54.33 -7.84 -15.90
C PRO A 83 -52.93 -7.21 -15.82
N PHE A 84 -52.72 -6.31 -14.86
CA PHE A 84 -51.54 -5.46 -14.74
C PHE A 84 -50.56 -6.10 -13.78
N ARG A 85 -49.43 -6.52 -14.33
CA ARG A 85 -48.37 -7.18 -13.59
C ARG A 85 -47.45 -6.10 -13.03
N SER A 86 -47.30 -6.08 -11.71
CA SER A 86 -46.61 -5.02 -10.98
C SER A 86 -45.45 -5.55 -10.14
N GLU A 87 -44.39 -4.75 -10.05
CA GLU A 87 -43.16 -5.07 -9.34
C GLU A 87 -42.63 -3.80 -8.66
N VAL A 88 -42.06 -3.94 -7.47
CA VAL A 88 -41.40 -2.84 -6.75
C VAL A 88 -39.96 -3.23 -6.52
N PHE A 89 -39.04 -2.34 -6.90
CA PHE A 89 -37.62 -2.47 -6.58
C PHE A 89 -37.28 -1.46 -5.49
N TYR A 90 -36.93 -1.94 -4.30
CA TYR A 90 -36.27 -1.12 -3.30
C TYR A 90 -34.81 -0.93 -3.71
N VAL A 91 -34.33 0.31 -3.69
CA VAL A 91 -32.98 0.67 -4.12
C VAL A 91 -32.30 1.44 -3.00
N SER A 92 -31.12 1.00 -2.59
CA SER A 92 -30.39 1.61 -1.47
C SER A 92 -29.89 3.02 -1.79
N LYS A 93 -30.08 3.96 -0.87
CA LYS A 93 -29.45 5.30 -0.88
C LYS A 93 -28.06 5.28 -0.24
N ARG A 94 -27.59 4.14 0.26
CA ARG A 94 -26.34 4.07 1.03
C ARG A 94 -25.13 4.22 0.10
N VAL A 95 -24.04 4.72 0.66
CA VAL A 95 -22.73 4.67 0.02
C VAL A 95 -22.15 3.27 0.24
N PHE A 96 -21.74 2.62 -0.84
CA PHE A 96 -21.04 1.34 -0.80
C PHE A 96 -19.54 1.62 -0.74
N THR A 97 -18.94 1.36 0.43
CA THR A 97 -17.53 1.66 0.71
C THR A 97 -16.64 0.43 0.53
N ASP A 98 -15.32 0.64 0.56
CA ASP A 98 -14.30 -0.40 0.62
C ASP A 98 -14.29 -1.38 -0.56
N LEU A 99 -14.83 -0.95 -1.71
CA LEU A 99 -14.80 -1.73 -2.94
C LEU A 99 -13.40 -1.68 -3.52
N LYS A 100 -12.85 -2.84 -3.81
CA LYS A 100 -11.49 -2.96 -4.34
C LYS A 100 -11.51 -2.90 -5.86
N TRP A 101 -10.51 -2.25 -6.43
CA TRP A 101 -10.24 -2.30 -7.86
C TRP A 101 -8.76 -2.61 -8.09
N GLY A 102 -8.47 -3.18 -9.25
CA GLY A 102 -7.09 -3.44 -9.64
C GLY A 102 -6.98 -3.98 -11.05
N THR A 103 -5.80 -3.81 -11.63
CA THR A 103 -5.46 -4.32 -12.96
C THR A 103 -5.37 -5.83 -12.93
N VAL A 104 -6.29 -6.52 -13.62
CA VAL A 104 -6.20 -7.98 -13.83
C VAL A 104 -5.02 -8.28 -14.75
N GLU A 105 -4.98 -7.59 -15.88
CA GLU A 105 -3.86 -7.61 -16.81
C GLU A 105 -3.01 -6.35 -16.64
N PRO A 106 -1.67 -6.45 -16.64
CA PRO A 106 -0.80 -5.28 -16.54
C PRO A 106 -1.02 -4.30 -17.70
N ILE A 107 -1.03 -3.01 -17.38
CA ILE A 107 -1.14 -1.93 -18.36
C ILE A 107 0.22 -1.76 -19.04
N LEU A 108 0.25 -1.85 -20.37
CA LEU A 108 1.44 -1.52 -21.15
C LEU A 108 1.63 0.00 -21.16
N PHE A 109 2.73 0.47 -20.60
CA PHE A 109 3.06 1.87 -20.48
C PHE A 109 4.41 2.16 -21.15
N ARG A 110 4.46 3.26 -21.91
CA ARG A 110 5.67 3.71 -22.57
C ARG A 110 6.40 4.70 -21.66
N ASP A 111 7.41 4.21 -20.99
CA ASP A 111 8.25 4.99 -20.08
C ASP A 111 9.43 5.64 -20.82
N ALA A 112 9.76 6.88 -20.46
CA ALA A 112 10.87 7.63 -21.04
C ALA A 112 12.25 6.98 -20.78
N GLU A 113 12.45 6.37 -19.61
CA GLU A 113 13.71 5.77 -19.18
C GLU A 113 13.78 4.27 -19.44
N PHE A 114 12.68 3.55 -19.16
CA PHE A 114 12.59 2.10 -19.22
C PHE A 114 11.92 1.56 -20.48
N ARG A 115 11.58 2.43 -21.44
CA ARG A 115 10.93 2.12 -22.73
C ARG A 115 9.52 1.56 -22.59
N MET A 116 9.34 0.24 -22.55
CA MET A 116 8.02 -0.39 -22.49
C MET A 116 7.96 -1.22 -21.21
N ILE A 117 7.14 -0.78 -20.27
CA ILE A 117 6.97 -1.43 -18.99
C ILE A 117 5.51 -1.84 -18.78
N ARG A 118 5.30 -2.77 -17.85
CA ARG A 118 3.99 -3.34 -17.52
C ARG A 118 3.60 -2.93 -16.12
N LEU A 119 2.80 -1.88 -16.01
CA LEU A 119 2.36 -1.36 -14.72
C LEU A 119 1.18 -2.18 -14.20
N ARG A 120 1.20 -2.49 -12.90
CA ARG A 120 0.03 -2.93 -12.17
C ARG A 120 -0.44 -1.84 -11.24
N SER A 121 -1.74 -1.69 -11.09
CA SER A 121 -2.33 -0.73 -10.19
C SER A 121 -3.44 -1.35 -9.38
N ASN A 122 -3.61 -0.90 -8.15
CA ASN A 122 -4.72 -1.26 -7.30
C ASN A 122 -5.18 -0.08 -6.44
N GLY A 123 -6.36 -0.23 -5.86
CA GLY A 123 -6.90 0.79 -4.98
C GLY A 123 -8.26 0.41 -4.44
N ILE A 124 -8.91 1.42 -3.86
CA ILE A 124 -10.27 1.33 -3.35
C ILE A 124 -11.12 2.45 -3.93
N TYR A 125 -12.42 2.21 -4.02
CA TYR A 125 -13.40 3.20 -4.43
C TYR A 125 -14.69 3.03 -3.66
N SER A 126 -15.49 4.08 -3.64
CA SER A 126 -16.84 4.06 -3.07
C SER A 126 -17.80 4.67 -4.07
N PHE A 127 -18.99 4.09 -4.20
CA PHE A 127 -20.03 4.63 -5.06
C PHE A 127 -21.37 4.67 -4.33
N GLN A 128 -22.27 5.47 -4.87
CA GLN A 128 -23.67 5.56 -4.44
C GLN A 128 -24.57 5.48 -5.66
N ILE A 129 -25.79 4.97 -5.47
CA ILE A 129 -26.82 5.05 -6.50
C ILE A 129 -27.44 6.45 -6.46
N SER A 130 -27.39 7.17 -7.58
CA SER A 130 -27.94 8.52 -7.70
C SER A 130 -29.24 8.55 -8.51
N ASP A 131 -29.40 7.65 -9.48
CA ASP A 131 -30.63 7.48 -10.25
C ASP A 131 -31.12 6.03 -10.12
N PRO A 132 -32.08 5.75 -9.21
CA PRO A 132 -32.55 4.40 -8.96
C PRO A 132 -33.31 3.82 -10.16
N LYS A 133 -33.97 4.65 -10.97
CA LYS A 133 -34.72 4.21 -12.15
C LYS A 133 -33.76 3.73 -13.24
N LEU A 134 -32.75 4.54 -13.54
CA LEU A 134 -31.72 4.21 -14.53
C LEU A 134 -30.93 2.97 -14.08
N PHE A 135 -30.56 2.90 -12.79
CA PHE A 135 -29.85 1.77 -12.22
C PHE A 135 -30.62 0.45 -12.38
N VAL A 136 -31.90 0.41 -12.00
CA VAL A 136 -32.70 -0.81 -12.14
C VAL A 136 -32.87 -1.22 -13.60
N VAL A 137 -33.09 -0.27 -14.51
CA VAL A 137 -33.29 -0.57 -15.94
C VAL A 137 -32.00 -1.05 -16.61
N LYS A 138 -30.84 -0.47 -16.28
CA LYS A 138 -29.56 -0.75 -16.97
C LYS A 138 -28.75 -1.87 -16.33
N ILE A 139 -28.74 -1.94 -15.00
CA ILE A 139 -27.88 -2.87 -14.24
C ILE A 139 -28.68 -4.08 -13.75
N VAL A 140 -29.77 -3.86 -13.01
CA VAL A 140 -30.53 -4.95 -12.39
C VAL A 140 -31.22 -5.79 -13.47
N GLY A 141 -31.93 -5.12 -14.39
CA GLY A 141 -32.63 -5.73 -15.52
C GLY A 141 -33.43 -6.97 -15.11
N THR A 142 -33.44 -7.97 -15.98
CA THR A 142 -34.02 -9.30 -15.70
C THR A 142 -33.04 -10.26 -15.05
N ARG A 143 -31.76 -9.88 -14.92
CA ARG A 143 -30.71 -10.75 -14.37
C ARG A 143 -30.74 -10.85 -12.85
N GLY A 144 -31.48 -9.98 -12.17
CA GLY A 144 -31.60 -9.98 -10.71
C GLY A 144 -30.25 -9.70 -10.06
N ILE A 145 -29.59 -8.63 -10.48
CA ILE A 145 -28.36 -8.17 -9.82
C ILE A 145 -28.75 -7.46 -8.52
N TYR A 146 -28.53 -8.13 -7.39
CA TYR A 146 -28.96 -7.66 -6.08
C TYR A 146 -27.80 -7.17 -5.20
N THR A 147 -26.56 -7.64 -5.44
CA THR A 147 -25.40 -7.35 -4.60
C THR A 147 -24.25 -6.70 -5.36
N ASN A 148 -23.43 -5.92 -4.64
CA ASN A 148 -22.26 -5.22 -5.19
C ASN A 148 -21.24 -6.15 -5.87
N MET A 149 -21.04 -7.37 -5.35
CA MET A 149 -20.10 -8.35 -5.93
C MET A 149 -20.40 -8.67 -7.40
N GLN A 150 -21.66 -8.60 -7.81
CA GLN A 150 -22.08 -8.95 -9.17
C GLN A 150 -21.78 -7.85 -10.20
N ILE A 151 -21.49 -6.62 -9.77
CA ILE A 151 -21.14 -5.50 -10.67
C ILE A 151 -19.68 -5.06 -10.54
N GLU A 152 -18.95 -5.59 -9.56
CA GLU A 152 -17.57 -5.22 -9.27
C GLU A 152 -16.65 -5.40 -10.49
N ASP A 153 -16.75 -6.54 -11.19
CA ASP A 153 -15.94 -6.83 -12.38
C ASP A 153 -16.16 -5.82 -13.50
N PHE A 154 -17.43 -5.45 -13.71
CA PHE A 154 -17.80 -4.47 -14.72
C PHE A 154 -17.22 -3.09 -14.39
N LEU A 155 -17.43 -2.61 -13.16
CA LEU A 155 -16.93 -1.30 -12.72
C LEU A 155 -15.39 -1.27 -12.68
N ARG A 156 -14.75 -2.35 -12.24
CA ARG A 156 -13.29 -2.53 -12.30
C ARG A 156 -12.77 -2.40 -13.73
N GLY A 157 -13.44 -2.99 -14.72
CA GLY A 157 -13.07 -2.86 -16.13
C GLY A 157 -13.10 -1.42 -16.62
N VAL A 158 -14.15 -0.65 -16.28
CA VAL A 158 -14.26 0.78 -16.60
C VAL A 158 -13.11 1.58 -15.95
N ILE A 159 -12.86 1.34 -14.66
CA ILE A 159 -11.79 2.02 -13.92
C ILE A 159 -10.42 1.76 -14.56
N VAL A 160 -10.09 0.49 -14.83
CA VAL A 160 -8.79 0.11 -15.39
C VAL A 160 -8.60 0.67 -16.80
N GLY A 161 -9.65 0.69 -17.63
CA GLY A 161 -9.59 1.31 -18.96
C GLY A 161 -9.28 2.80 -18.89
N ARG A 162 -9.99 3.55 -18.03
CA ARG A 162 -9.76 4.99 -17.86
C ARG A 162 -8.42 5.33 -17.21
N LEU A 163 -7.93 4.47 -16.31
CA LEU A 163 -6.59 4.61 -15.74
C LEU A 163 -5.52 4.45 -16.83
N ALA A 164 -5.64 3.45 -17.70
CA ALA A 164 -4.65 3.22 -18.76
C ALA A 164 -4.54 4.42 -19.70
N ASP A 165 -5.68 4.98 -20.12
CA ASP A 165 -5.73 6.21 -20.94
C ASP A 165 -5.07 7.39 -20.20
N LEU A 166 -5.43 7.61 -18.93
CA LEU A 166 -4.89 8.71 -18.13
C LEU A 166 -3.37 8.61 -17.94
N LEU A 167 -2.85 7.41 -17.64
CA LEU A 167 -1.41 7.19 -17.49
C LEU A 167 -0.67 7.49 -18.80
N GLY A 168 -1.22 7.07 -19.94
CA GLY A 168 -0.61 7.32 -21.25
C GLY A 168 -0.57 8.79 -21.67
N GLU A 169 -1.46 9.63 -21.11
CA GLU A 169 -1.54 11.06 -21.42
C GLU A 169 -0.74 11.95 -20.46
N SER A 170 -0.63 11.56 -19.18
CA SER A 170 -0.18 12.45 -18.10
C SER A 170 1.18 12.10 -17.48
N LEU A 171 1.69 10.89 -17.74
CA LEU A 171 2.91 10.39 -17.12
C LEU A 171 3.98 10.10 -18.18
N ASP A 172 5.18 10.65 -17.99
CA ASP A 172 6.34 10.38 -18.84
C ASP A 172 7.21 9.25 -18.27
N SER A 173 7.42 9.22 -16.95
CA SER A 173 8.20 8.18 -16.26
C SER A 173 7.53 7.69 -14.98
N VAL A 174 7.67 6.39 -14.73
CA VAL A 174 7.27 5.69 -13.49
C VAL A 174 7.94 6.26 -12.25
N LEU A 175 9.11 6.90 -12.38
CA LEU A 175 9.84 7.48 -11.25
C LEU A 175 9.13 8.72 -10.67
N ASP A 176 8.31 9.39 -11.47
CA ASP A 176 7.55 10.57 -11.04
C ASP A 176 6.18 10.21 -10.43
N LEU A 177 5.76 8.95 -10.47
CA LEU A 177 4.47 8.50 -9.95
C LEU A 177 4.15 8.95 -8.52
N PRO A 178 5.10 8.87 -7.55
CA PRO A 178 4.83 9.30 -6.18
C PRO A 178 4.36 10.75 -6.07
N ARG A 179 4.74 11.60 -7.02
CA ARG A 179 4.36 13.01 -7.06
C ARG A 179 2.92 13.23 -7.55
N TYR A 180 2.37 12.29 -8.32
CA TYR A 180 1.12 12.50 -9.06
C TYR A 180 -0.05 11.64 -8.55
N PHE A 181 0.10 10.87 -7.46
CA PHE A 181 -0.96 9.96 -7.01
C PHE A 181 -2.29 10.68 -6.73
N ASP A 182 -2.25 11.84 -6.09
CA ASP A 182 -3.45 12.61 -5.75
C ASP A 182 -4.10 13.20 -7.02
N GLU A 183 -3.29 13.75 -7.93
CA GLU A 183 -3.75 14.30 -9.20
C GLU A 183 -4.32 13.22 -10.12
N LEU A 184 -3.68 12.03 -10.16
CA LEU A 184 -4.18 10.88 -10.91
C LEU A 184 -5.50 10.37 -10.31
N GLY A 185 -5.60 10.28 -8.98
CA GLY A 185 -6.82 9.89 -8.30
C GLY A 185 -7.98 10.85 -8.59
N ALA A 186 -7.75 12.15 -8.44
CA ALA A 186 -8.72 13.20 -8.72
C ALA A 186 -9.11 13.25 -10.21
N GLY A 187 -8.11 13.17 -11.09
CA GLY A 187 -8.30 13.16 -12.54
C GLY A 187 -9.09 11.94 -13.01
N LEU A 188 -8.80 10.76 -12.48
CA LEU A 188 -9.52 9.54 -12.81
C LEU A 188 -10.97 9.58 -12.29
N LYS A 189 -11.20 10.03 -11.05
CA LYS A 189 -12.54 10.26 -10.51
C LYS A 189 -13.37 11.21 -11.39
N ALA A 190 -12.75 12.29 -11.88
CA ALA A 190 -13.41 13.24 -12.77
C ALA A 190 -13.76 12.61 -14.13
N ARG A 191 -12.84 11.85 -14.74
CA ARG A 191 -13.08 11.18 -16.03
C ARG A 191 -14.20 10.14 -15.96
N MET A 192 -14.27 9.39 -14.86
CA MET A 192 -15.25 8.32 -14.70
C MET A 192 -16.64 8.82 -14.28
N LYS A 193 -16.80 10.12 -14.03
CA LYS A 193 -18.08 10.70 -13.60
C LYS A 193 -19.22 10.35 -14.56
N ASP A 194 -19.02 10.58 -15.85
CA ASP A 194 -20.04 10.32 -16.87
C ASP A 194 -20.18 8.82 -17.15
N ASP A 195 -19.09 8.06 -17.05
CA ASP A 195 -19.09 6.60 -17.21
C ASP A 195 -19.91 5.90 -16.13
N PHE A 196 -19.98 6.44 -14.91
CA PHE A 196 -20.83 5.90 -13.85
C PHE A 196 -22.26 6.46 -13.93
N ALA A 197 -22.41 7.74 -14.28
CA ALA A 197 -23.70 8.40 -14.39
C ALA A 197 -24.63 7.74 -15.42
N GLN A 198 -24.09 7.19 -16.51
CA GLN A 198 -24.89 6.45 -17.52
C GLN A 198 -25.58 5.20 -16.96
N TYR A 199 -25.16 4.72 -15.79
CA TYR A 199 -25.74 3.57 -15.09
C TYR A 199 -26.51 3.98 -13.82
N GLY A 200 -26.71 5.29 -13.58
CA GLY A 200 -27.35 5.80 -12.38
C GLY A 200 -26.47 5.72 -11.13
N LEU A 201 -25.16 5.64 -11.31
CA LEU A 201 -24.17 5.58 -10.24
C LEU A 201 -23.39 6.90 -10.14
N VAL A 202 -22.92 7.22 -8.95
CA VAL A 202 -21.98 8.31 -8.70
C VAL A 202 -20.80 7.77 -7.90
N ILE A 203 -19.58 8.13 -8.31
CA ILE A 203 -18.37 7.84 -7.54
C ILE A 203 -18.28 8.85 -6.41
N VAL A 204 -18.32 8.36 -5.18
CA VAL A 204 -18.19 9.18 -3.98
C VAL A 204 -16.73 9.42 -3.67
N ASP A 205 -15.92 8.36 -3.64
CA ASP A 205 -14.49 8.41 -3.34
C ASP A 205 -13.70 7.45 -4.24
N PHE A 206 -12.46 7.82 -4.51
CA PHE A 206 -11.55 7.01 -5.33
C PHE A 206 -10.12 7.22 -4.85
N VAL A 207 -9.43 6.12 -4.57
CA VAL A 207 -8.05 6.12 -4.05
C VAL A 207 -7.23 5.11 -4.83
N ILE A 208 -6.03 5.53 -5.24
CA ILE A 208 -4.99 4.67 -5.79
C ILE A 208 -4.06 4.29 -4.63
N ASN A 209 -3.97 3.00 -4.30
CA ASN A 209 -3.11 2.55 -3.20
C ASN A 209 -1.68 2.32 -3.67
N ALA A 210 -1.52 1.75 -4.88
CA ALA A 210 -0.21 1.49 -5.46
C ALA A 210 -0.28 1.42 -6.98
N ILE A 211 0.73 1.97 -7.63
CA ILE A 211 1.09 1.68 -9.02
C ILE A 211 2.52 1.12 -8.99
N SER A 212 2.68 -0.12 -9.44
CA SER A 212 3.92 -0.88 -9.30
C SER A 212 4.43 -1.35 -10.66
N PRO A 213 5.70 -1.07 -11.01
CA PRO A 213 6.35 -1.67 -12.17
C PRO A 213 6.63 -3.16 -11.95
N PRO A 214 7.01 -3.92 -12.99
CA PRO A 214 7.34 -5.33 -12.84
C PRO A 214 8.67 -5.50 -12.07
N GLU A 215 8.89 -6.69 -11.48
CA GLU A 215 10.01 -6.95 -10.56
C GLU A 215 11.39 -6.71 -11.18
N ASP A 216 11.55 -6.98 -12.48
CA ASP A 216 12.79 -6.73 -13.21
C ASP A 216 13.10 -5.23 -13.34
N VAL A 217 12.08 -4.40 -13.52
CA VAL A 217 12.22 -2.93 -13.54
C VAL A 217 12.48 -2.42 -12.13
N GLN A 218 11.79 -2.94 -11.11
CA GLN A 218 12.06 -2.58 -9.70
C GLN A 218 13.52 -2.84 -9.32
N LYS A 219 14.06 -4.01 -9.65
CA LYS A 219 15.49 -4.33 -9.41
C LYS A 219 16.43 -3.34 -10.09
N ARG A 220 16.13 -2.92 -11.31
CA ARG A 220 16.94 -1.91 -12.02
C ARG A 220 16.86 -0.53 -11.38
N ILE A 221 15.69 -0.15 -10.88
CA ILE A 221 15.49 1.09 -10.12
C ILE A 221 16.30 1.03 -8.83
N ASP A 222 16.25 -0.07 -8.08
CA ASP A 222 16.99 -0.26 -6.83
C ASP A 222 18.51 -0.29 -7.07
N GLU A 223 18.97 -0.95 -8.13
CA GLU A 223 20.38 -0.96 -8.52
C GLU A 223 20.88 0.43 -8.89
N ARG A 224 20.12 1.19 -9.69
CA ARG A 224 20.46 2.57 -10.05
C ARG A 224 20.46 3.49 -8.83
N SER A 225 19.43 3.40 -7.99
CA SER A 225 19.33 4.19 -6.76
C SER A 225 20.49 3.87 -5.81
N GLY A 226 20.88 2.60 -5.71
CA GLY A 226 22.07 2.17 -4.97
C GLY A 226 23.38 2.69 -5.56
N MET A 227 23.51 2.75 -6.90
CA MET A 227 24.68 3.35 -7.57
C MET A 227 24.79 4.85 -7.31
N GLU A 228 23.68 5.59 -7.38
CA GLU A 228 23.64 7.02 -7.09
C GLU A 228 23.92 7.31 -5.62
N ALA A 229 23.33 6.55 -4.69
CA ALA A 229 23.56 6.69 -3.26
C ALA A 229 25.04 6.48 -2.87
N VAL A 230 25.74 5.58 -3.57
CA VAL A 230 27.14 5.24 -3.32
C VAL A 230 28.11 6.19 -4.04
N GLY A 231 27.61 7.10 -4.89
CA GLY A 231 28.40 8.16 -5.53
C GLY A 231 29.11 7.72 -6.81
N GLY A 232 28.52 6.80 -7.59
CA GLY A 232 29.00 6.43 -8.92
C GLY A 232 29.48 4.97 -9.06
N MET A 233 29.77 4.60 -10.31
CA MET A 233 30.02 3.21 -10.74
C MET A 233 31.20 2.54 -10.01
N ASP A 234 32.31 3.26 -9.82
CA ASP A 234 33.51 2.73 -9.17
C ASP A 234 33.28 2.36 -7.70
N ARG A 235 32.58 3.23 -6.96
CA ARG A 235 32.25 2.98 -5.55
C ARG A 235 31.18 1.90 -5.42
N TYR A 236 30.23 1.83 -6.36
CA TYR A 236 29.24 0.76 -6.37
C TYR A 236 29.86 -0.61 -6.63
N PHE A 237 30.82 -0.72 -7.55
CA PHE A 237 31.57 -1.96 -7.76
C PHE A 237 32.32 -2.38 -6.50
N GLN A 238 32.98 -1.45 -5.81
CA GLN A 238 33.64 -1.72 -4.53
C GLN A 238 32.65 -2.18 -3.46
N TYR A 239 31.48 -1.55 -3.37
CA TYR A 239 30.41 -1.92 -2.45
C TYR A 239 29.87 -3.33 -2.71
N LYS A 240 29.54 -3.66 -3.97
CA LYS A 240 29.06 -4.99 -4.37
C LYS A 240 30.13 -6.07 -4.17
N ALA A 241 31.40 -5.77 -4.47
CA ALA A 241 32.50 -6.68 -4.21
C ALA A 241 32.67 -6.96 -2.70
N ALA A 242 32.59 -5.93 -1.86
CA ALA A 242 32.63 -6.07 -0.41
C ALA A 242 31.43 -6.87 0.12
N GLN A 243 30.23 -6.65 -0.43
CA GLN A 243 29.02 -7.38 -0.07
C GLN A 243 29.12 -8.87 -0.44
N ALA A 244 29.61 -9.20 -1.64
CA ALA A 244 29.82 -10.59 -2.07
C ALA A 244 30.85 -11.32 -1.20
N ILE A 245 31.95 -10.66 -0.83
CA ILE A 245 32.94 -11.20 0.11
C ILE A 245 32.31 -11.41 1.50
N GLY A 246 31.47 -10.48 1.95
CA GLY A 246 30.72 -10.60 3.21
C GLY A 246 29.72 -11.75 3.22
N ASP A 247 29.00 -12.00 2.13
CA ASP A 247 28.04 -13.09 2.01
C ASP A 247 28.73 -14.46 1.89
N LEU A 248 29.90 -14.52 1.23
CA LEU A 248 30.78 -15.69 1.26
C LEU A 248 31.30 -15.97 2.68
N ALA A 249 31.64 -14.94 3.45
CA ALA A 249 32.08 -15.08 4.84
C ALA A 249 30.94 -15.49 5.79
N LYS A 250 29.71 -15.01 5.56
CA LYS A 250 28.52 -15.42 6.33
C LYS A 250 28.10 -16.87 6.05
N ASN A 251 28.31 -17.35 4.82
CA ASN A 251 28.03 -18.73 4.43
C ASN A 251 29.18 -19.71 4.72
N GLN A 252 30.32 -19.25 5.25
CA GLN A 252 31.42 -20.09 5.73
C GLN A 252 31.17 -20.74 7.11
N GLY A 253 29.90 -20.86 7.51
CA GLY A 253 29.48 -21.69 8.65
C GLY A 253 29.53 -23.20 8.39
N VAL A 254 29.92 -23.65 7.19
CA VAL A 254 30.15 -25.08 6.87
C VAL A 254 31.64 -25.28 6.58
N ALA A 255 32.47 -24.98 7.57
CA ALA A 255 33.88 -25.34 7.57
C ALA A 255 34.04 -26.73 8.19
N GLY A 256 34.16 -27.74 7.33
CA GLY A 256 34.39 -29.11 7.78
C GLY A 256 34.78 -30.06 6.66
N ASP A 257 35.84 -29.77 5.92
CA ASP A 257 36.91 -30.73 5.66
C ASP A 257 38.08 -30.04 4.92
N GLY A 258 39.31 -30.31 5.37
CA GLY A 258 40.54 -29.65 4.96
C GLY A 258 41.10 -30.12 3.61
N THR A 259 40.29 -30.16 2.56
CA THR A 259 40.79 -30.46 1.20
C THR A 259 40.27 -29.46 0.17
N SER A 260 41.15 -28.53 -0.21
CA SER A 260 41.30 -28.00 -1.57
C SER A 260 40.03 -27.71 -2.40
N ASP A 261 39.19 -26.76 -1.99
CA ASP A 261 38.05 -26.33 -2.83
C ASP A 261 37.82 -24.81 -2.90
N ILE A 262 38.92 -24.04 -2.79
CA ILE A 262 38.95 -22.65 -3.30
C ILE A 262 38.84 -22.64 -4.85
N GLY A 263 39.21 -23.75 -5.50
CA GLY A 263 39.11 -23.94 -6.95
C GLY A 263 37.69 -24.15 -7.48
N THR A 264 36.75 -24.62 -6.66
CA THR A 264 35.35 -24.86 -7.07
C THR A 264 34.41 -23.71 -6.73
N ALA A 265 34.69 -22.92 -5.69
CA ALA A 265 33.95 -21.69 -5.42
C ALA A 265 34.20 -20.61 -6.50
N ALA A 266 35.40 -20.57 -7.08
CA ALA A 266 35.73 -19.72 -8.23
C ALA A 266 35.07 -20.19 -9.54
N THR A 267 34.73 -21.48 -9.68
CA THR A 267 34.01 -22.00 -10.85
C THR A 267 32.49 -22.00 -10.68
N ALA A 268 31.99 -22.06 -9.44
CA ALA A 268 30.57 -22.02 -9.15
C ALA A 268 29.99 -20.58 -9.09
N GLY A 269 30.79 -19.59 -8.68
CA GLY A 269 30.40 -18.17 -8.70
C GLY A 269 30.48 -17.48 -10.06
N LEU A 270 30.91 -18.20 -11.11
CA LEU A 270 31.09 -17.71 -12.48
C LEU A 270 30.44 -18.61 -13.55
N GLY A 271 29.43 -19.41 -13.19
CA GLY A 271 28.52 -20.02 -14.17
C GLY A 271 27.44 -19.00 -14.56
N LEU A 272 27.18 -18.62 -15.81
CA LEU A 272 27.36 -19.29 -17.09
C LEU A 272 27.56 -18.20 -18.17
N GLY A 273 28.65 -18.25 -18.94
CA GLY A 273 28.69 -17.65 -20.28
C GLY A 273 29.70 -16.52 -20.55
N ALA A 274 30.33 -15.91 -19.55
CA ALA A 274 31.27 -14.79 -19.76
C ALA A 274 32.72 -15.07 -19.30
N GLY A 275 33.03 -16.31 -18.91
CA GLY A 275 34.32 -16.70 -18.30
C GLY A 275 35.37 -17.31 -19.23
N ALA A 276 35.15 -17.34 -20.55
CA ALA A 276 36.05 -18.06 -21.47
C ALA A 276 37.35 -17.30 -21.80
N GLY A 277 37.42 -15.98 -21.56
CA GLY A 277 38.61 -15.16 -21.89
C GLY A 277 39.53 -14.83 -20.72
N LEU A 278 39.01 -14.82 -19.49
CA LEU A 278 39.75 -14.39 -18.29
C LEU A 278 40.35 -15.54 -17.47
N GLY A 279 39.84 -16.77 -17.62
CA GLY A 279 40.35 -17.94 -16.90
C GLY A 279 41.78 -18.35 -17.26
N MET A 280 42.30 -17.92 -18.42
CA MET A 280 43.63 -18.27 -18.90
C MET A 280 44.73 -17.24 -18.56
N MET A 281 44.37 -16.03 -18.09
CA MET A 281 45.35 -15.00 -17.69
C MET A 281 45.65 -14.97 -16.19
N ILE A 282 44.85 -15.67 -15.37
CA ILE A 282 45.01 -15.69 -13.92
C ILE A 282 46.24 -16.48 -13.44
N PRO A 283 46.65 -17.62 -14.05
CA PRO A 283 47.82 -18.35 -13.58
C PRO A 283 49.14 -17.57 -13.77
N GLY A 284 49.24 -16.80 -14.87
CA GLY A 284 50.45 -16.05 -15.22
C GLY A 284 50.72 -14.84 -14.32
N MET A 285 49.68 -14.16 -13.83
CA MET A 285 49.83 -13.03 -12.90
C MET A 285 50.02 -13.47 -11.44
N LEU A 286 49.49 -14.64 -11.04
CA LEU A 286 49.61 -15.13 -9.66
C LEU A 286 51.02 -15.67 -9.35
N GLN A 287 51.74 -16.21 -10.34
CA GLN A 287 53.12 -16.69 -10.16
C GLN A 287 54.12 -15.53 -9.91
N GLN A 288 53.87 -14.35 -10.49
CA GLN A 288 54.69 -13.16 -10.28
C GLN A 288 54.41 -12.48 -8.92
N ALA A 289 53.21 -12.67 -8.35
CA ALA A 289 52.79 -12.10 -7.07
C ALA A 289 53.22 -12.91 -5.83
N VAL A 290 53.63 -14.17 -6.00
CA VAL A 290 54.12 -15.02 -4.90
C VAL A 290 55.66 -14.92 -4.73
N ALA A 291 56.37 -14.40 -5.73
CA ALA A 291 57.81 -14.12 -5.65
C ALA A 291 58.16 -12.73 -5.09
N GLY A 292 57.19 -11.82 -5.01
CA GLY A 292 57.34 -10.51 -4.38
C GLY A 292 56.55 -10.45 -3.08
N GLY A 293 57.20 -10.77 -1.96
CA GLY A 293 56.60 -10.78 -0.61
C GLY A 293 56.16 -9.40 -0.10
N ALA A 294 55.18 -8.78 -0.75
CA ALA A 294 54.51 -7.58 -0.28
C ALA A 294 53.41 -7.97 0.72
N ARG A 295 53.81 -8.25 1.96
CA ARG A 295 52.88 -8.24 3.08
C ARG A 295 52.35 -6.80 3.22
N PRO A 296 51.03 -6.57 3.35
CA PRO A 296 50.52 -5.23 3.59
C PRO A 296 51.18 -4.64 4.84
N LYS A 297 51.49 -3.34 4.83
CA LYS A 297 52.08 -2.62 5.96
C LYS A 297 51.03 -1.68 6.56
N ILE A 298 51.03 -1.52 7.88
CA ILE A 298 50.22 -0.57 8.65
C ILE A 298 51.13 0.50 9.25
N ARG A 299 50.66 1.74 9.31
CA ARG A 299 51.43 2.84 9.88
C ARG A 299 51.26 2.88 11.40
N CYS A 300 52.35 2.85 12.15
CA CYS A 300 52.31 2.88 13.60
C CYS A 300 51.72 4.21 14.09
N PRO A 301 50.66 4.21 14.93
CA PRO A 301 50.02 5.44 15.40
C PRO A 301 50.88 6.26 16.37
N ASN A 302 51.93 5.68 16.95
CA ASN A 302 52.80 6.36 17.92
C ASN A 302 54.05 6.98 17.28
N CYS A 303 54.80 6.22 16.47
CA CYS A 303 56.03 6.72 15.84
C CYS A 303 55.93 6.99 14.33
N GLY A 304 54.81 6.64 13.69
CA GLY A 304 54.57 6.88 12.27
C GLY A 304 55.30 5.94 11.30
N GLU A 305 56.01 4.92 11.80
CA GLU A 305 56.76 3.94 11.01
C GLU A 305 55.86 2.86 10.39
N ASP A 306 56.22 2.36 9.20
CA ASP A 306 55.48 1.29 8.53
C ASP A 306 55.84 -0.09 9.11
N VAL A 307 54.85 -0.75 9.73
CA VAL A 307 54.96 -2.05 10.37
C VAL A 307 54.23 -3.11 9.55
N ALA A 308 54.74 -4.35 9.49
CA ALA A 308 54.03 -5.42 8.79
C ALA A 308 52.65 -5.70 9.42
N TYR A 309 51.61 -5.82 8.59
CA TYR A 309 50.25 -6.14 9.02
C TYR A 309 50.23 -7.46 9.80
N GLY A 310 49.60 -7.46 10.98
CA GLY A 310 49.58 -8.61 11.91
C GLY A 310 50.67 -8.64 12.98
N SER A 311 51.50 -7.59 13.08
CA SER A 311 52.50 -7.47 14.17
C SER A 311 51.84 -7.01 15.47
N ASN A 312 52.00 -7.75 16.57
CA ASN A 312 51.44 -7.39 17.88
C ASN A 312 52.10 -6.15 18.51
N PHE A 313 53.35 -5.84 18.13
CA PHE A 313 54.11 -4.70 18.63
C PHE A 313 54.84 -4.00 17.48
N CYS A 314 55.02 -2.68 17.59
CA CYS A 314 55.85 -1.92 16.67
C CYS A 314 57.34 -2.23 16.95
N PRO A 315 58.12 -2.67 15.94
CA PRO A 315 59.54 -2.98 16.11
C PRO A 315 60.42 -1.75 16.34
N ASN A 316 59.93 -0.55 16.04
CA ASN A 316 60.69 0.70 16.19
C ASN A 316 60.47 1.35 17.57
N CYS A 317 59.22 1.45 18.04
CA CYS A 317 58.91 2.17 19.29
C CYS A 317 58.31 1.29 20.41
N GLY A 318 58.09 -0.01 20.16
CA GLY A 318 57.56 -0.95 21.16
C GLY A 318 56.05 -0.84 21.45
N THR A 319 55.32 0.06 20.78
CA THR A 319 53.87 0.22 20.98
C THR A 319 53.10 -1.05 20.61
N ASN A 320 52.23 -1.50 21.51
CA ASN A 320 51.34 -2.65 21.27
C ASN A 320 50.25 -2.26 20.25
N LEU A 321 50.28 -2.90 19.09
CA LEU A 321 49.34 -2.67 17.97
C LEU A 321 48.12 -3.59 18.04
N ALA A 322 48.13 -4.60 18.92
CA ALA A 322 47.01 -5.48 19.22
C ALA A 322 46.15 -4.95 20.40
N ALA A 323 46.52 -3.80 20.98
CA ALA A 323 45.79 -3.24 22.11
C ALA A 323 44.41 -2.74 21.68
N THR A 324 43.37 -3.24 22.35
CA THR A 324 42.01 -2.72 22.30
C THR A 324 41.71 -1.99 23.61
N VAL A 325 41.05 -0.85 23.52
CA VAL A 325 40.54 -0.08 24.66
C VAL A 325 39.03 -0.26 24.75
N THR A 326 38.51 -0.50 25.96
CA THR A 326 37.07 -0.58 26.19
C THR A 326 36.52 0.81 26.52
N CYS A 327 35.49 1.24 25.82
CA CYS A 327 34.82 2.50 26.09
C CYS A 327 34.21 2.50 27.52
N PRO A 328 34.51 3.49 28.38
CA PRO A 328 34.01 3.52 29.75
C PRO A 328 32.50 3.77 29.84
N GLU A 329 31.92 4.47 28.86
CA GLU A 329 30.49 4.79 28.77
C GLU A 329 29.65 3.59 28.29
N CYS A 330 29.94 3.08 27.09
CA CYS A 330 29.08 2.06 26.46
C CYS A 330 29.67 0.64 26.44
N ARG A 331 30.86 0.45 27.03
CA ARG A 331 31.59 -0.84 27.11
C ARG A 331 31.93 -1.49 25.76
N ALA A 332 31.90 -0.72 24.66
CA ALA A 332 32.32 -1.22 23.35
C ALA A 332 33.85 -1.37 23.30
N THR A 333 34.33 -2.49 22.76
CA THR A 333 35.76 -2.75 22.54
C THR A 333 36.22 -2.07 21.26
N LEU A 334 37.15 -1.13 21.36
CA LEU A 334 37.64 -0.30 20.27
C LEU A 334 39.15 -0.50 20.07
N PRO A 335 39.69 -0.26 18.86
CA PRO A 335 41.14 -0.19 18.65
C PRO A 335 41.75 0.91 19.55
N ALA A 336 42.91 0.66 20.17
CA ALA A 336 43.53 1.61 21.12
C ALA A 336 43.89 2.99 20.53
N ALA A 337 43.90 3.12 19.20
CA ALA A 337 44.10 4.40 18.50
C ALA A 337 42.82 5.22 18.29
N SER A 338 41.66 4.75 18.78
CA SER A 338 40.37 5.42 18.58
C SER A 338 40.29 6.68 19.44
N LYS A 339 40.21 7.86 18.82
CA LYS A 339 40.01 9.14 19.52
C LYS A 339 38.58 9.33 20.02
N PHE A 340 37.60 8.72 19.36
CA PHE A 340 36.19 8.80 19.72
C PHE A 340 35.56 7.41 19.65
N CYS A 341 34.57 7.15 20.50
CA CYS A 341 33.75 5.95 20.43
C CYS A 341 32.71 6.07 19.31
N PRO A 342 32.76 5.22 18.26
CA PRO A 342 31.77 5.26 17.17
C PRO A 342 30.38 4.80 17.59
N ASN A 343 30.23 4.17 18.76
CA ASN A 343 28.95 3.66 19.24
C ASN A 343 28.18 4.66 20.12
N CYS A 344 28.87 5.47 20.92
CA CYS A 344 28.23 6.43 21.85
C CYS A 344 28.75 7.87 21.73
N GLY A 345 29.75 8.14 20.89
CA GLY A 345 30.32 9.47 20.69
C GLY A 345 31.29 9.94 21.79
N HIS A 346 31.57 9.13 22.81
CA HIS A 346 32.48 9.49 23.91
C HIS A 346 33.92 9.72 23.42
N ASP A 347 34.54 10.81 23.87
CA ASP A 347 35.93 11.16 23.57
C ASP A 347 36.89 10.29 24.42
N MET A 348 37.69 9.48 23.73
CA MET A 348 38.63 8.53 24.31
C MET A 348 40.04 9.12 24.44
N SER A 349 40.25 10.39 24.06
CA SER A 349 41.56 11.07 24.08
C SER A 349 41.93 11.70 25.43
N ILE A 350 41.01 11.68 26.40
CA ILE A 350 41.20 12.28 27.74
C ILE A 350 41.47 11.15 28.76
N PRO A 351 42.63 11.10 29.42
CA PRO A 351 42.89 10.09 30.46
C PRO A 351 42.02 10.37 31.71
N PRO A 352 41.56 9.34 32.43
CA PRO A 352 40.78 9.55 33.64
C PRO A 352 41.70 9.89 34.81
N GLY A 353 41.47 11.04 35.44
CA GLY A 353 41.84 11.27 36.84
C GLY A 353 42.23 12.71 37.21
N GLY A 354 41.53 13.28 38.19
CA GLY A 354 42.06 14.37 39.02
C GLY A 354 41.05 15.47 39.33
N ALA A 355 40.36 15.36 40.47
CA ALA A 355 39.48 16.38 41.03
C ALA A 355 40.25 17.56 41.65
N THR A 356 39.79 18.79 41.39
CA THR A 356 39.65 19.93 42.32
C THR A 356 38.53 20.80 41.71
N GLY A 357 37.41 21.12 42.34
CA GLY A 357 37.21 21.57 43.70
C GLY A 357 36.75 23.02 43.65
N GLU A 358 35.48 23.27 43.31
CA GLU A 358 34.79 24.52 43.63
C GLU A 358 33.35 24.22 44.02
N ILE A 359 33.06 24.59 45.27
CA ILE A 359 31.84 24.34 46.02
C ILE A 359 30.90 25.51 45.71
N GLY A 360 29.69 25.21 45.25
CA GLY A 360 28.62 26.18 45.04
C GLY A 360 27.30 25.60 45.56
N GLU A 361 27.11 25.77 46.86
CA GLU A 361 25.86 25.79 47.65
C GLU A 361 24.56 25.26 47.00
N GLN A 362 24.03 24.17 47.56
CA GLN A 362 22.60 23.84 47.53
C GLN A 362 21.92 24.51 48.73
N PRO A 363 20.69 25.05 48.61
CA PRO A 363 19.80 25.20 49.76
C PRO A 363 18.91 23.95 49.89
N GLU A 364 19.25 23.18 50.92
CA GLU A 364 18.39 22.46 51.88
C GLU A 364 16.88 22.37 51.62
N GLU A 365 16.41 21.12 51.54
CA GLU A 365 15.09 20.71 52.01
C GLU A 365 14.96 20.91 53.53
N THR A 366 13.78 21.30 54.01
CA THR A 366 13.35 21.10 55.40
C THR A 366 11.81 20.97 55.44
N PRO A 367 11.21 20.43 56.53
CA PRO A 367 10.58 19.11 56.51
C PRO A 367 9.06 19.16 56.78
N ALA A 368 8.40 18.01 56.61
CA ALA A 368 7.02 17.78 57.04
C ALA A 368 6.84 17.92 58.57
N THR A 369 5.68 18.39 59.05
CA THR A 369 4.65 17.70 59.90
C THR A 369 3.46 18.70 60.21
N PRO A 370 2.34 18.37 60.92
CA PRO A 370 1.03 17.96 60.38
C PRO A 370 -0.22 18.81 60.82
N ARG A 371 -1.41 18.32 60.39
CA ARG A 371 -2.80 18.45 60.91
C ARG A 371 -3.69 19.62 60.45
N ASN A 372 -4.80 19.23 59.82
CA ASN A 372 -6.20 19.25 60.29
C ASN A 372 -7.22 19.97 59.39
N GLU A 373 -8.33 19.26 59.15
CA GLU A 373 -9.73 19.73 58.97
C GLU A 373 -10.01 20.64 57.74
N GLY A 374 -11.02 20.46 56.89
CA GLY A 374 -12.22 19.62 56.85
C GLY A 374 -13.17 20.24 55.80
N GLY A 375 -14.04 19.42 55.19
CA GLY A 375 -15.20 19.82 54.38
C GLY A 375 -14.88 20.46 53.02
N ASP A 376 -15.73 20.47 52.01
CA ASP A 376 -16.96 19.76 51.69
C ASP A 376 -17.24 20.12 50.21
N GLU A 377 -18.19 19.43 49.60
CA GLU A 377 -18.90 19.84 48.38
C GLU A 377 -18.26 19.63 46.97
N GLN A 378 -18.76 18.56 46.33
CA GLN A 378 -19.05 18.46 44.88
C GLN A 378 -20.13 19.49 44.45
N PRO A 379 -20.68 19.40 43.22
CA PRO A 379 -20.15 19.84 41.92
C PRO A 379 -21.13 20.86 41.25
N GLU A 380 -20.87 21.31 40.02
CA GLU A 380 -21.86 21.47 38.92
C GLU A 380 -21.27 22.26 37.75
N GLY A 381 -21.61 21.82 36.52
CA GLY A 381 -21.27 22.47 35.25
C GLY A 381 -21.24 21.51 34.07
#